data_AF-A0AAU1TBR9-F1
#
_entry.id   AF-A0AAU1TBR9-F1
#
_cell.length_a   1.000
_cell.length_b   1.000
_cell.length_c   1.000
_cell.angle_alpha   90.00
_cell.angle_beta   90.00
_cell.angle_gamma   90.00
#
_symmetry.space_group_name_H-M   'P 1'
#
loop_
_entity.id
_entity.type
_entity.pdbx_description
1 polymer ?
#
loop_
_entity_poly.entity_id
_entity_poly.type
_entity_poly.pdbx_seq_one_letter_code
_entity_poly.pdbx_strand_id
1 'polypeptide(L)'
;MTYAITQTCCSGATCVAVCPVNCIHPTPEERAFGSTEMLHIDPVSCIDCGACADACPVDAIFPVDTLAPAQEEYAAINAAYFEDRDRHPDSGADAVEDSPNFHAWGSPSFPRVLPSDLAPLRIAVVGTGPAGMYAVQDLLLHTNAEVTLIDRLPVAGGLVRYGVAPDHPATKKVGETFARFHTHHRVRMHLGLEVGADVTPQELAEHHDAVVYAVGAAADRRLSVPGEDLTGTISARTFVAWYNAHPDVAHDAIDLRAERVVVVGNGNVALDVARILLADPDALARTDIADHALKALRASSVREVVLLGRRGPDDAAYTTPELLALKHVPGLHLLVDDHDPRIGAAIDAAAGTNDKAAVLKDVPRGPFDADVAPPPGRRIVLRFHSSPGWAARGVGRSGRSPQRRPTPPRSESGPGRTGGAGGHGLLRWSWTSTSWSPATLPTFSTAKAASRVRQRRSTATGQPWRSAVTVPASTVPETSAGECSTRKLPVHAAGRGPSLP
;
A
#
# COMPACT_ATOMS: atom_id res chain seq x y z
N MET A 1 8.40 -32.28 3.37
CA MET A 1 8.85 -30.96 3.82
C MET A 1 7.82 -29.98 3.27
N THR A 2 7.91 -28.67 3.50
CA THR A 2 7.01 -27.73 2.79
C THR A 2 7.66 -26.38 2.65
N TYR A 3 7.13 -25.58 1.75
CA TYR A 3 7.43 -24.15 1.63
C TYR A 3 6.37 -23.34 2.38
N ALA A 4 6.74 -22.13 2.79
CA ALA A 4 5.84 -21.14 3.38
C ALA A 4 6.01 -19.80 2.67
N ILE A 5 4.88 -19.11 2.46
CA ILE A 5 4.84 -17.73 1.99
C ILE A 5 4.96 -16.79 3.18
N THR A 6 5.86 -15.81 3.08
CA THR A 6 6.21 -14.88 4.15
C THR A 6 5.75 -13.45 3.82
N GLN A 7 6.06 -12.53 4.73
CA GLN A 7 5.70 -11.12 4.71
C GLN A 7 5.78 -10.42 3.37
N THR A 8 6.79 -10.71 2.57
CA THR A 8 7.06 -9.95 1.34
C THR A 8 6.06 -10.22 0.21
N CYS A 9 5.14 -11.16 0.40
CA CYS A 9 4.13 -11.51 -0.60
C CYS A 9 3.34 -10.27 -1.08
N CYS A 10 3.38 -10.02 -2.38
CA CYS A 10 2.60 -8.94 -3.01
C CYS A 10 1.26 -9.43 -3.59
N SER A 11 0.89 -10.68 -3.35
CA SER A 11 -0.32 -11.33 -3.91
C SER A 11 -0.41 -11.28 -5.44
N GLY A 12 0.74 -11.24 -6.13
CA GLY A 12 0.82 -11.21 -7.60
C GLY A 12 0.53 -12.55 -8.30
N ALA A 13 0.36 -13.64 -7.54
CA ALA A 13 -0.04 -14.98 -8.02
C ALA A 13 0.84 -15.65 -9.08
N THR A 14 2.02 -15.13 -9.43
CA THR A 14 2.95 -15.81 -10.35
C THR A 14 3.32 -17.21 -9.87
N CYS A 15 3.43 -17.39 -8.55
CA CYS A 15 3.68 -18.69 -7.92
C CYS A 15 2.55 -19.71 -8.12
N VAL A 16 1.30 -19.26 -8.27
CA VAL A 16 0.14 -20.14 -8.48
C VAL A 16 0.25 -20.83 -9.84
N ALA A 17 0.60 -20.08 -10.89
CA ALA A 17 0.69 -20.58 -12.27
C ALA A 17 1.78 -21.64 -12.49
N VAL A 18 2.78 -21.72 -11.59
CA VAL A 18 3.89 -22.68 -11.68
C VAL A 18 3.78 -23.84 -10.68
N CYS A 19 2.77 -23.83 -9.81
CA CYS A 19 2.61 -24.86 -8.80
C CYS A 19 2.04 -26.14 -9.45
N PRO A 20 2.80 -27.26 -9.50
CA PRO A 20 2.34 -28.48 -10.19
C PRO A 20 1.20 -29.21 -9.48
N VAL A 21 0.94 -28.88 -8.21
CA VAL A 21 -0.05 -29.54 -7.34
C VAL A 21 -1.11 -28.58 -6.83
N ASN A 22 -1.17 -27.35 -7.37
CA ASN A 22 -2.15 -26.32 -7.00
C ASN A 22 -2.30 -26.11 -5.49
N CYS A 23 -1.21 -26.14 -4.72
CA CYS A 23 -1.25 -26.01 -3.26
C CYS A 23 -1.19 -24.55 -2.78
N ILE A 24 -1.30 -23.55 -3.67
CA ILE A 24 -1.15 -22.13 -3.34
C ILE A 24 -2.49 -21.42 -3.50
N HIS A 25 -3.00 -20.86 -2.40
CA HIS A 25 -4.30 -20.22 -2.36
C HIS A 25 -4.26 -18.86 -1.63
N PRO A 26 -5.19 -17.94 -1.94
CA PRO A 26 -6.17 -18.04 -3.00
C PRO A 26 -5.56 -17.88 -4.41
N THR A 27 -6.10 -18.62 -5.36
CA THR A 27 -5.88 -18.50 -6.81
C THR A 27 -6.63 -17.28 -7.36
N PRO A 28 -6.22 -16.69 -8.49
CA PRO A 28 -6.91 -15.55 -9.11
C PRO A 28 -8.41 -15.75 -9.36
N GLU A 29 -8.86 -16.99 -9.52
CA GLU A 29 -10.24 -17.38 -9.76
C GLU A 29 -11.08 -17.47 -8.48
N GLU A 30 -10.42 -17.60 -7.32
CA GLU A 30 -11.10 -17.71 -6.03
C GLU A 30 -11.55 -16.35 -5.51
N ARG A 31 -12.73 -16.34 -4.87
CA ARG A 31 -13.33 -15.12 -4.31
C ARG A 31 -12.42 -14.41 -3.30
N ALA A 32 -11.62 -15.18 -2.56
CA ALA A 32 -10.74 -14.64 -1.54
C ALA A 32 -9.54 -13.89 -2.15
N PHE A 33 -9.26 -14.05 -3.45
CA PHE A 33 -8.18 -13.37 -4.14
C PHE A 33 -8.32 -11.86 -4.10
N GLY A 34 -7.24 -11.18 -3.70
CA GLY A 34 -7.22 -9.73 -3.48
C GLY A 34 -7.94 -9.25 -2.21
N SER A 35 -8.60 -10.15 -1.47
CA SER A 35 -9.18 -9.84 -0.15
C SER A 35 -8.34 -10.38 1.01
N THR A 36 -7.56 -11.44 0.77
CA THR A 36 -6.55 -11.91 1.71
C THR A 36 -5.30 -11.04 1.68
N GLU A 37 -4.55 -11.05 2.77
CA GLU A 37 -3.38 -10.19 2.94
C GLU A 37 -2.12 -10.75 2.25
N MET A 38 -2.04 -12.06 2.11
CA MET A 38 -0.99 -12.78 1.41
C MET A 38 -1.52 -14.11 0.89
N LEU A 39 -0.81 -14.73 -0.05
CA LEU A 39 -1.10 -16.12 -0.45
C LEU A 39 -0.53 -17.10 0.58
N HIS A 40 -1.04 -18.32 0.60
CA HIS A 40 -0.69 -19.37 1.54
C HIS A 40 -0.39 -20.68 0.78
N ILE A 41 0.61 -21.42 1.24
CA ILE A 41 0.94 -22.77 0.74
C ILE A 41 0.35 -23.82 1.69
N ASP A 42 -0.41 -24.75 1.13
CA ASP A 42 -0.94 -25.91 1.86
C ASP A 42 0.21 -26.89 2.15
N PRO A 43 0.60 -27.07 3.42
CA PRO A 43 1.74 -27.90 3.79
C PRO A 43 1.48 -29.39 3.59
N VAL A 44 0.22 -29.82 3.49
CA VAL A 44 -0.15 -31.23 3.25
C VAL A 44 -0.02 -31.57 1.76
N SER A 45 -0.45 -30.64 0.89
CA SER A 45 -0.45 -30.83 -0.56
C SER A 45 0.90 -30.50 -1.22
N CYS A 46 1.75 -29.71 -0.56
CA CYS A 46 3.06 -29.32 -1.10
C CYS A 46 3.97 -30.54 -1.33
N ILE A 47 4.61 -30.60 -2.51
CA ILE A 47 5.56 -31.67 -2.89
C ILE A 47 7.03 -31.21 -2.91
N ASP A 48 7.33 -30.06 -2.31
CA ASP A 48 8.71 -29.55 -2.14
C ASP A 48 9.52 -29.29 -3.41
N CYS A 49 8.88 -29.14 -4.57
CA CYS A 49 9.59 -28.97 -5.84
C CYS A 49 10.33 -27.62 -6.00
N GLY A 50 10.00 -26.60 -5.21
CA GLY A 50 10.66 -25.28 -5.23
C GLY A 50 10.26 -24.33 -6.36
N ALA A 51 9.46 -24.77 -7.34
CA ALA A 51 9.08 -23.95 -8.50
C ALA A 51 8.44 -22.60 -8.13
N CYS A 52 7.65 -22.56 -7.06
CA CYS A 52 7.02 -21.33 -6.58
C CYS A 52 8.04 -20.33 -6.01
N ALA A 53 9.10 -20.80 -5.35
CA ALA A 53 10.16 -19.94 -4.81
C ALA A 53 10.93 -19.27 -5.94
N ASP A 54 11.32 -20.04 -6.96
CA ASP A 54 12.03 -19.52 -8.13
C ASP A 54 11.19 -18.52 -8.94
N ALA A 55 9.86 -18.71 -9.00
CA ALA A 55 8.95 -17.84 -9.73
C ALA A 55 8.52 -16.60 -8.94
N CYS A 56 8.79 -16.51 -7.64
CA CYS A 56 8.34 -15.40 -6.80
C CYS A 56 9.13 -14.12 -7.13
N PRO A 57 8.50 -13.06 -7.66
CA PRO A 57 9.23 -11.85 -8.09
C PRO A 57 9.78 -11.01 -6.92
N VAL A 58 9.44 -11.37 -5.69
CA VAL A 58 9.74 -10.63 -4.47
C VAL A 58 10.35 -11.53 -3.39
N ASP A 59 10.79 -12.74 -3.74
CA ASP A 59 11.42 -13.71 -2.83
C ASP A 59 10.65 -13.95 -1.52
N ALA A 60 9.33 -14.08 -1.61
CA ALA A 60 8.48 -14.26 -0.42
C ALA A 60 8.39 -15.72 0.06
N ILE A 61 8.92 -16.69 -0.69
CA ILE A 61 8.64 -18.12 -0.49
C ILE A 61 9.91 -18.87 -0.11
N PHE A 62 9.90 -19.55 1.04
CA PHE A 62 11.07 -20.24 1.59
C PHE A 62 10.71 -21.65 2.05
N PRO A 63 11.66 -22.61 2.00
CA PRO A 63 11.54 -23.87 2.73
C PRO A 63 11.35 -23.60 4.24
N VAL A 64 10.39 -24.26 4.87
CA VAL A 64 10.03 -24.02 6.28
C VAL A 64 11.22 -24.22 7.23
N ASP A 65 12.10 -25.18 6.95
CA ASP A 65 13.31 -25.49 7.71
C ASP A 65 14.43 -24.47 7.55
N THR A 66 14.28 -23.51 6.63
CA THR A 66 15.25 -22.44 6.38
C THR A 66 14.73 -21.05 6.75
N LEU A 67 13.52 -20.96 7.31
CA LEU A 67 12.95 -19.70 7.76
C LEU A 67 13.85 -19.06 8.82
N ALA A 68 14.10 -17.75 8.68
CA ALA A 68 14.79 -17.00 9.71
C ALA A 68 13.93 -16.94 10.99
N PRO A 69 14.52 -16.71 12.18
CA PRO A 69 13.77 -16.65 13.44
C PRO A 69 12.56 -15.70 13.42
N ALA A 70 12.68 -14.56 12.75
CA ALA A 70 11.59 -13.58 12.60
C ALA A 70 10.47 -14.04 11.65
N GLN A 71 10.66 -15.16 10.94
CA GLN A 71 9.75 -15.71 9.94
C GLN A 71 9.18 -17.09 10.32
N GLU A 72 9.63 -17.71 11.42
CA GLU A 72 9.20 -19.06 11.81
C GLU A 72 7.68 -19.17 11.96
N GLU A 73 7.01 -18.10 12.43
CA GLU A 73 5.56 -18.04 12.59
C GLU A 73 4.80 -18.22 11.26
N TYR A 74 5.40 -17.87 10.11
CA TYR A 74 4.73 -18.00 8.81
C TYR A 74 4.43 -19.44 8.44
N ALA A 75 5.18 -20.43 8.93
CA ALA A 75 4.84 -21.83 8.72
C ALA A 75 3.44 -22.17 9.28
N ALA A 76 3.17 -21.72 10.51
CA ALA A 76 1.88 -21.91 11.15
C ALA A 76 0.78 -21.07 10.48
N ILE A 77 1.09 -19.83 10.05
CA ILE A 77 0.10 -18.98 9.37
C ILE A 77 -0.32 -19.57 8.01
N ASN A 78 0.63 -20.15 7.27
CA ASN A 78 0.33 -20.86 6.01
C ASN A 78 -0.58 -22.07 6.29
N ALA A 79 -0.23 -22.91 7.27
CA ALA A 79 -1.03 -24.07 7.64
C ALA A 79 -2.45 -23.69 8.10
N ALA A 80 -2.57 -22.67 8.96
CA ALA A 80 -3.82 -22.25 9.55
C ALA A 80 -4.84 -21.72 8.54
N TYR A 81 -4.40 -21.19 7.40
CA TYR A 81 -5.31 -20.83 6.29
C TYR A 81 -6.13 -22.04 5.81
N PHE A 82 -5.57 -23.25 5.94
CA PHE A 82 -6.18 -24.50 5.47
C PHE A 82 -6.85 -25.31 6.58
N GLU A 83 -6.70 -24.95 7.86
CA GLU A 83 -7.26 -25.69 9.01
C GLU A 83 -8.80 -25.66 9.05
N ASP A 84 -9.43 -24.62 8.51
CA ASP A 84 -10.89 -24.45 8.50
C ASP A 84 -11.55 -24.94 7.17
N ARG A 85 -10.80 -25.67 6.32
CA ARG A 85 -11.24 -26.12 4.97
C ARG A 85 -12.41 -27.11 4.96
N ASP A 86 -12.79 -27.69 6.08
CA ASP A 86 -14.09 -28.38 6.20
C ASP A 86 -15.28 -27.42 5.96
N ARG A 87 -15.05 -26.09 5.94
CA ARG A 87 -16.04 -25.04 5.66
C ARG A 87 -15.94 -24.42 4.26
N HIS A 88 -14.95 -24.79 3.44
CA HIS A 88 -14.95 -24.45 2.03
C HIS A 88 -15.82 -25.48 1.28
N PRO A 89 -16.90 -25.06 0.59
CA PRO A 89 -17.83 -25.97 -0.08
C PRO A 89 -17.18 -26.88 -1.14
N ASP A 90 -15.96 -26.55 -1.55
CA ASP A 90 -15.25 -27.20 -2.65
C ASP A 90 -14.19 -28.22 -2.14
N SER A 91 -14.18 -28.60 -0.85
CA SER A 91 -13.19 -29.53 -0.29
C SER A 91 -13.70 -30.58 0.72
N GLY A 92 -15.02 -30.89 0.74
CA GLY A 92 -15.59 -32.01 1.51
C GLY A 92 -15.41 -33.37 0.82
N ALA A 93 -15.95 -34.48 1.34
CA ALA A 93 -15.76 -35.87 0.84
C ALA A 93 -16.08 -36.14 -0.67
N ASP A 94 -16.62 -35.15 -1.39
CA ASP A 94 -16.65 -35.09 -2.85
C ASP A 94 -15.27 -34.73 -3.48
N ALA A 95 -14.25 -34.41 -2.67
CA ALA A 95 -12.89 -33.99 -3.03
C ALA A 95 -12.02 -35.09 -3.68
N VAL A 96 -12.57 -36.30 -3.86
CA VAL A 96 -11.98 -37.26 -4.79
C VAL A 96 -12.13 -36.75 -6.23
N GLU A 97 -13.14 -35.91 -6.52
CA GLU A 97 -13.33 -35.23 -7.81
C GLU A 97 -12.60 -33.88 -7.93
N ASP A 98 -12.00 -33.35 -6.85
CA ASP A 98 -11.23 -32.08 -6.86
C ASP A 98 -9.79 -32.28 -6.33
N SER A 99 -9.27 -33.50 -6.44
CA SER A 99 -7.83 -33.75 -6.38
C SER A 99 -7.14 -33.05 -7.57
N PRO A 100 -5.87 -32.60 -7.45
CA PRO A 100 -5.09 -32.18 -8.62
C PRO A 100 -5.04 -33.25 -9.73
N ASN A 101 -5.30 -34.52 -9.39
CA ASN A 101 -5.42 -35.62 -10.34
C ASN A 101 -6.83 -35.82 -10.93
N PHE A 102 -7.89 -35.27 -10.31
CA PHE A 102 -9.28 -35.61 -10.65
C PHE A 102 -10.24 -34.42 -10.85
N HIS A 103 -9.77 -33.18 -10.82
CA HIS A 103 -10.61 -31.98 -11.02
C HIS A 103 -11.54 -32.04 -12.23
N ALA A 104 -12.79 -31.64 -12.01
CA ALA A 104 -13.77 -31.42 -13.06
C ALA A 104 -13.44 -30.12 -13.82
N TRP A 105 -12.71 -30.23 -14.94
CA TRP A 105 -12.50 -29.10 -15.83
C TRP A 105 -13.86 -28.49 -16.23
N GLY A 106 -14.09 -27.22 -15.87
CA GLY A 106 -15.22 -26.47 -16.38
C GLY A 106 -15.18 -26.40 -17.92
N SER A 107 -16.32 -26.04 -18.54
CA SER A 107 -16.38 -25.87 -20.00
C SER A 107 -15.22 -24.99 -20.48
N PRO A 108 -14.37 -25.47 -21.41
CA PRO A 108 -13.22 -24.71 -21.87
C PRO A 108 -13.70 -23.36 -22.42
N SER A 109 -13.28 -22.28 -21.75
CA SER A 109 -13.52 -20.93 -22.24
C SER A 109 -12.32 -20.53 -23.07
N PHE A 110 -12.51 -20.40 -24.37
CA PHE A 110 -11.46 -19.85 -25.23
C PHE A 110 -11.52 -18.32 -25.11
N PRO A 111 -10.43 -17.64 -24.68
CA PRO A 111 -10.40 -16.19 -24.70
C PRO A 111 -10.67 -15.70 -26.12
N ARG A 112 -11.27 -14.51 -26.26
CA ARG A 112 -11.39 -13.88 -27.59
C ARG A 112 -9.99 -13.64 -28.11
N VAL A 113 -9.54 -14.49 -29.02
CA VAL A 113 -8.28 -14.32 -29.73
C VAL A 113 -8.48 -13.22 -30.76
N LEU A 114 -7.62 -12.20 -30.73
CA LEU A 114 -7.61 -11.20 -31.79
C LEU A 114 -7.28 -11.90 -33.12
N PRO A 115 -7.93 -11.51 -34.24
CA PRO A 115 -7.57 -12.06 -35.54
C PRO A 115 -6.07 -11.93 -35.79
N SER A 116 -5.44 -12.97 -36.32
CA SER A 116 -3.98 -13.00 -36.54
C SER A 116 -3.51 -11.99 -37.59
N ASP A 117 -4.42 -11.50 -38.42
CA ASP A 117 -4.22 -10.47 -39.44
C ASP A 117 -4.57 -9.05 -38.95
N LEU A 118 -4.99 -8.89 -37.69
CA LEU A 118 -5.23 -7.57 -37.12
C LEU A 118 -3.92 -6.79 -37.08
N ALA A 119 -3.91 -5.62 -37.72
CA ALA A 119 -2.78 -4.71 -37.67
C ALA A 119 -2.42 -4.39 -36.20
N PRO A 120 -1.12 -4.25 -35.86
CA PRO A 120 -0.69 -3.91 -34.51
C PRO A 120 -1.45 -2.70 -33.97
N LEU A 121 -2.16 -2.89 -32.86
CA LEU A 121 -2.83 -1.80 -32.16
C LEU A 121 -1.77 -0.90 -31.51
N ARG A 122 -1.90 0.41 -31.67
CA ARG A 122 -1.05 1.39 -30.98
C ARG A 122 -1.73 1.77 -29.67
N ILE A 123 -1.10 1.46 -28.54
CA ILE A 123 -1.69 1.64 -27.22
C ILE A 123 -0.79 2.54 -26.38
N ALA A 124 -1.34 3.65 -25.88
CA ALA A 124 -0.64 4.47 -24.89
C ALA A 124 -0.95 3.97 -23.48
N VAL A 125 0.07 3.86 -22.63
CA VAL A 125 -0.06 3.55 -21.20
C VAL A 125 0.51 4.73 -20.42
N VAL A 126 -0.34 5.41 -19.64
CA VAL A 126 0.02 6.59 -18.86
C VAL A 126 0.27 6.19 -17.41
N GLY A 127 1.54 6.18 -17.00
CA GLY A 127 2.05 5.77 -15.70
C GLY A 127 2.89 4.48 -15.79
N THR A 128 4.10 4.53 -15.23
CA THR A 128 5.07 3.41 -15.18
C THR A 128 5.04 2.66 -13.85
N GLY A 129 4.02 2.87 -13.03
CA GLY A 129 3.80 2.08 -11.82
C GLY A 129 3.34 0.64 -12.12
N PRO A 130 3.15 -0.21 -11.10
CA PRO A 130 2.76 -1.61 -11.27
C PRO A 130 1.55 -1.83 -12.19
N ALA A 131 0.47 -1.06 -12.01
CA ALA A 131 -0.73 -1.19 -12.84
C ALA A 131 -0.42 -0.96 -14.34
N GLY A 132 0.42 0.02 -14.65
CA GLY A 132 0.85 0.28 -16.03
C GLY A 132 1.74 -0.82 -16.56
N MET A 133 2.72 -1.27 -15.76
CA MET A 133 3.66 -2.30 -16.19
C MET A 133 3.04 -3.69 -16.32
N TYR A 134 2.06 -4.04 -15.49
CA TYR A 134 1.26 -5.26 -15.69
C TYR A 134 0.41 -5.18 -16.96
N ALA A 135 -0.17 -4.01 -17.27
CA ALA A 135 -0.87 -3.81 -18.55
C ALA A 135 0.09 -3.95 -19.74
N VAL A 136 1.29 -3.35 -19.65
CA VAL A 136 2.34 -3.50 -20.67
C VAL A 136 2.72 -4.98 -20.84
N GLN A 137 2.95 -5.70 -19.74
CA GLN A 137 3.28 -7.12 -19.76
C GLN A 137 2.20 -7.94 -20.49
N ASP A 138 0.93 -7.76 -20.11
CA ASP A 138 -0.19 -8.49 -20.70
C ASP A 138 -0.32 -8.20 -22.21
N LEU A 139 -0.25 -6.92 -22.59
CA LEU A 139 -0.26 -6.50 -23.99
C LEU A 139 0.87 -7.13 -24.80
N LEU A 140 2.09 -7.19 -24.24
CA LEU A 140 3.24 -7.74 -24.95
C LEU A 140 3.21 -9.26 -25.04
N LEU A 141 2.71 -9.96 -24.02
CA LEU A 141 2.65 -11.43 -23.98
C LEU A 141 1.50 -12.01 -24.82
N HIS A 142 0.38 -11.29 -24.91
CA HIS A 142 -0.86 -11.85 -25.48
C HIS A 142 -1.34 -11.16 -26.75
N THR A 143 -0.65 -10.12 -27.22
CA THR A 143 -1.02 -9.39 -28.44
C THR A 143 0.20 -8.98 -29.27
N ASN A 144 -0.04 -8.48 -30.49
CA ASN A 144 0.96 -7.86 -31.36
C ASN A 144 1.05 -6.33 -31.20
N ALA A 145 0.42 -5.73 -30.17
CA ALA A 145 0.35 -4.28 -29.99
C ALA A 145 1.72 -3.59 -29.88
N GLU A 146 1.78 -2.34 -30.34
CA GLU A 146 2.85 -1.38 -30.10
C GLU A 146 2.45 -0.47 -28.93
N VAL A 147 3.35 -0.29 -27.96
CA VAL A 147 3.05 0.38 -26.70
C VAL A 147 3.88 1.65 -26.54
N THR A 148 3.19 2.77 -26.29
CA THR A 148 3.80 4.04 -25.88
C THR A 148 3.62 4.19 -24.37
N LEU A 149 4.70 4.04 -23.60
CA LEU A 149 4.68 4.20 -22.15
C LEU A 149 5.06 5.64 -21.78
N ILE A 150 4.22 6.31 -21.00
CA ILE A 150 4.36 7.74 -20.67
C ILE A 150 4.37 7.91 -19.16
N ASP A 151 5.33 8.66 -18.62
CA ASP A 151 5.33 9.05 -17.21
C ASP A 151 5.82 10.48 -17.02
N ARG A 152 5.21 11.20 -16.09
CA ARG A 152 5.64 12.55 -15.69
C ARG A 152 6.98 12.53 -14.97
N LEU A 153 7.33 11.41 -14.33
CA LEU A 153 8.54 11.29 -13.54
C LEU A 153 9.75 11.00 -14.45
N PRO A 154 10.95 11.50 -14.10
CA PRO A 154 12.15 11.28 -14.90
C PRO A 154 12.68 9.84 -14.85
N VAL A 155 12.17 9.03 -13.90
CA VAL A 155 12.56 7.63 -13.71
C VAL A 155 11.32 6.79 -13.50
N ALA A 156 11.23 5.68 -14.23
CA ALA A 156 10.12 4.73 -14.16
C ALA A 156 9.99 4.03 -12.80
N GLY A 157 8.80 3.46 -12.55
CA GLY A 157 8.55 2.52 -11.44
C GLY A 157 7.44 2.95 -10.48
N GLY A 158 6.95 4.19 -10.58
CA GLY A 158 5.89 4.71 -9.71
C GLY A 158 6.14 4.41 -8.24
N LEU A 159 5.17 3.80 -7.55
CA LEU A 159 5.29 3.47 -6.12
C LEU A 159 6.26 2.34 -5.80
N VAL A 160 6.66 1.50 -6.75
CA VAL A 160 7.73 0.52 -6.48
C VAL A 160 9.01 1.26 -6.14
N ARG A 161 9.27 2.37 -6.84
CA ARG A 161 10.43 3.23 -6.60
C ARG A 161 10.19 4.24 -5.48
N TYR A 162 9.09 4.97 -5.55
CA TYR A 162 8.85 6.15 -4.70
C TYR A 162 7.91 5.91 -3.52
N GLY A 163 7.36 4.70 -3.37
CA GLY A 163 6.38 4.36 -2.34
C GLY A 163 6.89 3.28 -1.37
N VAL A 164 7.32 2.13 -1.88
CA VAL A 164 7.82 1.01 -1.07
C VAL A 164 8.97 1.48 -0.19
N ALA A 165 8.92 1.13 1.09
CA ALA A 165 9.92 1.53 2.06
C ALA A 165 11.33 1.01 1.67
N PRO A 166 12.41 1.75 1.97
CA PRO A 166 13.77 1.37 1.56
C PRO A 166 14.29 0.10 2.24
N ASP A 167 13.80 -0.21 3.42
CA ASP A 167 14.03 -1.46 4.14
C ASP A 167 13.02 -2.57 3.76
N HIS A 168 12.32 -2.41 2.62
CA HIS A 168 11.57 -3.47 1.93
C HIS A 168 12.16 -3.75 0.53
N PRO A 169 13.47 -4.03 0.42
CA PRO A 169 14.13 -4.17 -0.88
C PRO A 169 13.58 -5.34 -1.71
N ALA A 170 13.14 -6.42 -1.06
CA ALA A 170 12.60 -7.59 -1.74
C ALA A 170 11.29 -7.26 -2.49
N THR A 171 10.41 -6.42 -1.93
CA THR A 171 9.21 -5.94 -2.64
C THR A 171 9.58 -5.07 -3.86
N LYS A 172 10.71 -4.34 -3.82
CA LYS A 172 11.18 -3.52 -4.95
C LYS A 172 11.69 -4.35 -6.14
N LYS A 173 12.02 -5.64 -5.94
CA LYS A 173 12.50 -6.55 -7.00
C LYS A 173 11.51 -6.77 -8.14
N VAL A 174 10.21 -6.57 -7.90
CA VAL A 174 9.21 -6.54 -8.99
C VAL A 174 9.59 -5.52 -10.09
N GLY A 175 10.28 -4.44 -9.73
CA GLY A 175 10.82 -3.47 -10.68
C GLY A 175 11.80 -4.06 -11.70
N GLU A 176 12.58 -5.08 -11.32
CA GLU A 176 13.49 -5.80 -12.23
C GLU A 176 12.70 -6.62 -13.26
N THR A 177 11.60 -7.24 -12.81
CA THR A 177 10.66 -7.94 -13.70
C THR A 177 10.03 -6.99 -14.71
N PHE A 178 9.74 -5.75 -14.32
CA PHE A 178 9.20 -4.74 -15.23
C PHE A 178 10.26 -4.14 -16.15
N ALA A 179 11.50 -4.00 -15.68
CA ALA A 179 12.58 -3.40 -16.43
C ALA A 179 12.85 -4.07 -17.78
N ARG A 180 12.62 -5.39 -17.89
CA ARG A 180 12.76 -6.14 -19.16
C ARG A 180 11.86 -5.63 -20.29
N PHE A 181 10.74 -4.99 -19.96
CA PHE A 181 9.81 -4.45 -20.95
C PHE A 181 10.21 -3.05 -21.44
N HIS A 182 11.08 -2.35 -20.70
CA HIS A 182 11.50 -0.98 -21.03
C HIS A 182 12.25 -0.88 -22.35
N THR A 183 12.97 -1.93 -22.73
CA THR A 183 13.78 -2.01 -23.96
C THR A 183 13.18 -2.94 -25.02
N HIS A 184 11.94 -3.37 -24.83
CA HIS A 184 11.27 -4.25 -25.78
C HIS A 184 11.04 -3.50 -27.11
N HIS A 185 11.30 -4.13 -28.26
CA HIS A 185 11.25 -3.47 -29.57
C HIS A 185 9.88 -2.87 -29.94
N ARG A 186 8.79 -3.38 -29.36
CA ARG A 186 7.41 -2.83 -29.48
C ARG A 186 7.07 -1.75 -28.44
N VAL A 187 8.02 -1.33 -27.60
CA VAL A 187 7.80 -0.33 -26.55
C VAL A 187 8.59 0.93 -26.87
N ARG A 188 7.92 2.09 -26.77
CA ARG A 188 8.55 3.41 -26.76
C ARG A 188 8.24 4.07 -25.43
N MET A 189 9.26 4.54 -24.72
CA MET A 189 9.10 5.15 -23.40
C MET A 189 9.39 6.65 -23.44
N HIS A 190 8.49 7.44 -22.86
CA HIS A 190 8.61 8.88 -22.70
C HIS A 190 8.48 9.23 -21.21
N LEU A 191 9.62 9.48 -20.56
CA LEU A 191 9.71 9.93 -19.17
C LEU A 191 9.84 11.45 -19.11
N GLY A 192 9.41 12.04 -17.99
CA GLY A 192 9.38 13.51 -17.85
C GLY A 192 8.29 14.19 -18.69
N LEU A 193 7.28 13.44 -19.15
CA LEU A 193 6.18 13.95 -19.96
C LEU A 193 4.88 13.85 -19.17
N GLU A 194 4.27 14.99 -18.84
CA GLU A 194 3.06 15.07 -18.04
C GLU A 194 1.80 15.17 -18.90
N VAL A 195 0.98 14.12 -18.85
CA VAL A 195 -0.32 14.10 -19.52
C VAL A 195 -1.30 15.03 -18.78
N GLY A 196 -1.82 16.02 -19.49
CA GLY A 196 -2.63 17.11 -18.96
C GLY A 196 -1.90 18.46 -18.93
N ALA A 197 -0.57 18.46 -19.05
CA ALA A 197 0.26 19.67 -19.13
C ALA A 197 1.04 19.76 -20.44
N ASP A 198 1.81 18.73 -20.78
CA ASP A 198 2.65 18.69 -21.99
C ASP A 198 1.91 18.10 -23.19
N VAL A 199 1.06 17.11 -22.95
CA VAL A 199 0.19 16.46 -23.96
C VAL A 199 -1.19 16.24 -23.35
N THR A 200 -2.23 16.50 -24.12
CA THR A 200 -3.61 16.33 -23.69
C THR A 200 -4.10 14.89 -23.84
N PRO A 201 -5.06 14.45 -23.00
CA PRO A 201 -5.77 13.19 -23.20
C PRO A 201 -6.39 13.00 -24.60
N GLN A 202 -6.82 14.10 -25.23
CA GLN A 202 -7.39 14.11 -26.58
C GLN A 202 -6.34 13.80 -27.63
N GLU A 203 -5.18 14.46 -27.58
CA GLU A 203 -4.07 14.18 -28.51
C GLU A 203 -3.63 12.71 -28.39
N LEU A 204 -3.53 12.16 -27.16
CA LEU A 204 -3.23 10.75 -26.99
C LEU A 204 -4.27 9.84 -27.67
N ALA A 205 -5.55 10.15 -27.50
CA ALA A 205 -6.66 9.38 -28.08
C ALA A 205 -6.77 9.52 -29.61
N GLU A 206 -6.28 10.63 -30.20
CA GLU A 206 -6.21 10.82 -31.64
C GLU A 206 -5.05 10.04 -32.28
N HIS A 207 -3.95 9.86 -31.54
CA HIS A 207 -2.74 9.18 -32.04
C HIS A 207 -2.65 7.69 -31.70
N HIS A 208 -3.51 7.16 -30.82
CA HIS A 208 -3.50 5.78 -30.36
C HIS A 208 -4.90 5.15 -30.49
N ASP A 209 -4.94 3.84 -30.75
CA ASP A 209 -6.18 3.08 -30.84
C ASP A 209 -6.85 2.93 -29.45
N ALA A 210 -6.03 2.91 -28.39
CA ALA A 210 -6.49 2.93 -27.00
C ALA A 210 -5.49 3.66 -26.09
N VAL A 211 -6.01 4.21 -24.99
CA VAL A 211 -5.21 4.80 -23.91
C VAL A 211 -5.58 4.12 -22.60
N VAL A 212 -4.56 3.63 -21.88
CA VAL A 212 -4.66 3.03 -20.55
C VAL A 212 -4.14 4.05 -19.54
N TYR A 213 -5.02 4.56 -18.68
CA TYR A 213 -4.61 5.43 -17.58
C TYR A 213 -4.29 4.60 -16.33
N ALA A 214 -3.01 4.56 -15.97
CA ALA A 214 -2.43 3.88 -14.82
C ALA A 214 -1.71 4.87 -13.87
N VAL A 215 -2.30 6.05 -13.71
CA VAL A 215 -1.72 7.21 -12.99
C VAL A 215 -1.69 7.08 -11.46
N GLY A 216 -2.23 5.99 -10.92
CA GLY A 216 -2.34 5.77 -9.48
C GLY A 216 -3.18 6.85 -8.77
N ALA A 217 -2.85 7.11 -7.51
CA ALA A 217 -3.60 8.02 -6.65
C ALA A 217 -2.67 9.05 -5.97
N ALA A 218 -2.34 10.13 -6.68
CA ALA A 218 -1.32 11.07 -6.25
C ALA A 218 -1.75 12.05 -5.14
N ALA A 219 -3.05 12.21 -4.87
CA ALA A 219 -3.55 13.25 -3.97
C ALA A 219 -3.74 12.79 -2.51
N ASP A 220 -3.48 13.72 -1.59
CA ASP A 220 -3.79 13.60 -0.16
C ASP A 220 -5.27 13.72 0.11
N ARG A 221 -5.76 12.89 1.03
CA ARG A 221 -7.02 13.14 1.70
C ARG A 221 -6.76 14.07 2.88
N ARG A 222 -7.55 15.12 3.04
CA ARG A 222 -7.48 16.02 4.20
C ARG A 222 -8.20 15.41 5.39
N LEU A 223 -7.68 15.65 6.60
CA LEU A 223 -8.33 15.35 7.87
C LEU A 223 -9.50 16.28 8.15
N SER A 224 -9.47 17.51 7.63
CA SER A 224 -10.49 18.53 7.87
C SER A 224 -10.71 18.78 9.36
N VAL A 225 -9.62 18.84 10.13
CA VAL A 225 -9.62 19.14 11.57
C VAL A 225 -8.91 20.46 11.85
N PRO A 226 -9.29 21.19 12.92
CA PRO A 226 -8.56 22.38 13.33
C PRO A 226 -7.08 22.06 13.59
N GLY A 227 -6.19 22.87 13.02
CA GLY A 227 -4.74 22.71 13.18
C GLY A 227 -4.05 21.83 12.13
N GLU A 228 -4.78 21.30 11.13
CA GLU A 228 -4.20 20.53 10.02
C GLU A 228 -3.20 21.35 9.18
N ASP A 229 -3.33 22.67 9.12
CA ASP A 229 -2.41 23.54 8.36
C ASP A 229 -1.24 24.09 9.21
N LEU A 230 -1.04 23.60 10.44
CA LEU A 230 0.04 24.06 11.32
C LEU A 230 1.39 23.48 10.90
N THR A 231 2.45 24.28 11.05
CA THR A 231 3.83 23.84 10.81
C THR A 231 4.16 22.57 11.61
N GLY A 232 4.81 21.62 10.94
CA GLY A 232 5.08 20.27 11.45
C GLY A 232 4.06 19.23 10.97
N THR A 233 2.86 19.68 10.59
CA THR A 233 1.84 18.80 10.00
C THR A 233 2.14 18.56 8.52
N ILE A 234 2.39 17.30 8.17
CA ILE A 234 2.60 16.86 6.79
C ILE A 234 1.96 15.50 6.54
N SER A 235 1.68 15.18 5.28
CA SER A 235 1.14 13.86 4.94
C SER A 235 2.21 12.78 4.97
N ALA A 236 1.81 11.54 5.28
CA ALA A 236 2.72 10.40 5.20
C ALA A 236 3.25 10.21 3.77
N ARG A 237 2.49 10.55 2.73
CA ARG A 237 3.00 10.47 1.36
C ARG A 237 4.17 11.43 1.19
N THR A 238 4.09 12.65 1.71
CA THR A 238 5.24 13.58 1.68
C THR A 238 6.44 12.99 2.40
N PHE A 239 6.26 12.32 3.54
CA PHE A 239 7.35 11.62 4.23
C PHE A 239 7.96 10.50 3.40
N VAL A 240 7.09 9.65 2.84
CA VAL A 240 7.47 8.49 2.03
C VAL A 240 8.21 8.93 0.78
N ALA A 241 7.65 9.90 0.09
CA ALA A 241 8.24 10.54 -1.07
C ALA A 241 9.59 11.19 -0.73
N TRP A 242 9.70 11.86 0.42
CA TRP A 242 10.95 12.45 0.91
C TRP A 242 12.04 11.38 1.11
N TYR A 243 11.77 10.34 1.91
CA TYR A 243 12.79 9.32 2.17
C TYR A 243 13.11 8.47 0.94
N ASN A 244 12.22 8.39 -0.05
CA ASN A 244 12.43 7.70 -1.33
C ASN A 244 12.91 8.64 -2.46
N ALA A 245 13.39 9.85 -2.16
CA ALA A 245 13.94 10.80 -3.12
C ALA A 245 12.99 11.14 -4.30
N HIS A 246 11.70 11.25 -4.05
CA HIS A 246 10.74 11.71 -5.04
C HIS A 246 11.02 13.18 -5.40
N PRO A 247 11.11 13.55 -6.70
CA PRO A 247 11.55 14.88 -7.12
C PRO A 247 10.64 16.03 -6.67
N ASP A 248 9.34 15.78 -6.53
CA ASP A 248 8.36 16.79 -6.08
C ASP A 248 8.48 17.19 -4.60
N VAL A 249 9.34 16.52 -3.80
CA VAL A 249 9.48 16.82 -2.37
C VAL A 249 10.88 17.39 -2.09
N ALA A 250 10.91 18.59 -1.51
CA ALA A 250 12.16 19.26 -1.16
C ALA A 250 12.95 18.46 -0.11
N HIS A 251 14.29 18.49 -0.20
CA HIS A 251 15.17 17.75 0.70
C HIS A 251 15.04 18.15 2.18
N ASP A 252 14.65 19.40 2.45
CA ASP A 252 14.46 19.98 3.79
C ASP A 252 12.99 20.05 4.21
N ALA A 253 12.10 19.33 3.52
CA ALA A 253 10.65 19.33 3.80
C ALA A 253 10.27 18.80 5.19
N ILE A 254 11.19 18.11 5.87
CA ILE A 254 10.92 17.38 7.11
C ILE A 254 11.77 17.87 8.27
N ASP A 255 11.10 18.19 9.39
CA ASP A 255 11.72 18.45 10.68
C ASP A 255 11.57 17.23 11.61
N LEU A 256 12.68 16.75 12.17
CA LEU A 256 12.77 15.58 13.07
C LEU A 256 13.30 15.92 14.47
N ARG A 257 13.23 17.19 14.89
CA ARG A 257 13.73 17.65 16.21
C ARG A 257 12.88 17.26 17.41
N ALA A 258 11.68 16.75 17.19
CA ALA A 258 10.80 16.34 18.28
C ALA A 258 11.10 14.93 18.73
N GLU A 259 10.70 14.65 19.96
CA GLU A 259 10.90 13.35 20.58
C GLU A 259 9.77 12.38 20.27
N ARG A 260 8.58 12.92 19.98
CA ARG A 260 7.34 12.17 19.71
C ARG A 260 6.70 12.64 18.42
N VAL A 261 6.31 11.67 17.61
CA VAL A 261 5.53 11.84 16.38
C VAL A 261 4.19 11.13 16.52
N VAL A 262 3.12 11.74 16.02
CA VAL A 262 1.79 11.10 15.95
C VAL A 262 1.48 10.79 14.49
N VAL A 263 1.13 9.56 14.17
CA VAL A 263 0.69 9.16 12.83
C VAL A 263 -0.78 8.77 12.93
N VAL A 264 -1.64 9.51 12.23
CA VAL A 264 -3.10 9.31 12.27
C VAL A 264 -3.54 8.24 11.26
N GLY A 265 -3.54 7.01 11.74
CA GLY A 265 -4.09 5.83 11.09
C GLY A 265 -3.35 4.55 11.45
N ASN A 266 -3.86 3.43 10.94
CA ASN A 266 -3.43 2.08 11.30
C ASN A 266 -3.39 1.17 10.06
N GLY A 267 -2.80 1.67 8.97
CA GLY A 267 -2.51 0.91 7.74
C GLY A 267 -1.01 0.65 7.55
N ASN A 268 -0.62 -0.14 6.54
CA ASN A 268 0.80 -0.48 6.29
C ASN A 268 1.69 0.76 6.13
N VAL A 269 1.23 1.80 5.42
CA VAL A 269 1.99 3.06 5.30
C VAL A 269 2.26 3.72 6.67
N ALA A 270 1.35 3.61 7.64
CA ALA A 270 1.63 4.11 8.99
C ALA A 270 2.69 3.29 9.71
N LEU A 271 2.69 1.97 9.49
CA LEU A 271 3.75 1.09 10.01
C LEU A 271 5.09 1.42 9.37
N ASP A 272 5.14 1.66 8.05
CA ASP A 272 6.35 2.05 7.33
C ASP A 272 6.91 3.38 7.85
N VAL A 273 6.06 4.39 8.02
CA VAL A 273 6.45 5.68 8.59
C VAL A 273 7.03 5.50 10.00
N ALA A 274 6.34 4.75 10.86
CA ALA A 274 6.80 4.52 12.23
C ALA A 274 8.14 3.76 12.26
N ARG A 275 8.28 2.76 11.40
CA ARG A 275 9.47 1.94 11.26
C ARG A 275 10.65 2.76 10.77
N ILE A 276 10.50 3.57 9.72
CA ILE A 276 11.57 4.44 9.22
C ILE A 276 11.96 5.51 10.25
N LEU A 277 10.99 6.13 10.93
CA LEU A 277 11.28 7.13 11.97
C LEU A 277 12.08 6.58 13.15
N LEU A 278 11.89 5.29 13.47
CA LEU A 278 12.52 4.62 14.61
C LEU A 278 13.62 3.64 14.18
N ALA A 279 13.89 3.47 12.89
CA ALA A 279 14.90 2.53 12.44
C ALA A 279 16.29 2.93 12.91
N ASP A 280 17.19 1.94 13.01
CA ASP A 280 18.61 2.22 13.20
C ASP A 280 19.16 2.87 11.92
N PRO A 281 19.68 4.12 11.98
CA PRO A 281 20.20 4.78 10.78
C PRO A 281 21.33 4.00 10.11
N ASP A 282 22.10 3.19 10.84
CA ASP A 282 23.17 2.39 10.23
C ASP A 282 22.65 1.17 9.48
N ALA A 283 21.48 0.65 9.88
CA ALA A 283 20.74 -0.32 9.07
C ALA A 283 20.20 0.32 7.79
N LEU A 284 19.61 1.52 7.90
CA LEU A 284 19.10 2.25 6.74
C LEU A 284 20.20 2.68 5.77
N ALA A 285 21.42 2.94 6.25
CA ALA A 285 22.56 3.30 5.40
C ALA A 285 22.95 2.20 4.39
N ARG A 286 22.43 0.97 4.54
CA ARG A 286 22.61 -0.16 3.61
C ARG A 286 21.43 -0.35 2.64
N THR A 287 20.49 0.58 2.63
CA THR A 287 19.31 0.57 1.78
C THR A 287 19.40 1.64 0.68
N ASP A 288 18.38 1.77 -0.15
CA ASP A 288 18.26 2.82 -1.16
C ASP A 288 17.59 4.11 -0.64
N ILE A 289 17.53 4.31 0.69
CA ILE A 289 17.00 5.54 1.28
C ILE A 289 17.77 6.78 0.78
N ALA A 290 17.06 7.89 0.61
CA ALA A 290 17.66 9.14 0.17
C ALA A 290 18.73 9.65 1.17
N ASP A 291 19.90 10.06 0.66
CA ASP A 291 21.01 10.57 1.50
C ASP A 291 20.60 11.72 2.43
N HIS A 292 19.78 12.63 1.93
CA HIS A 292 19.29 13.77 2.71
C HIS A 292 18.37 13.30 3.86
N ALA A 293 17.58 12.26 3.63
CA ALA A 293 16.70 11.68 4.63
C ALA A 293 17.49 10.89 5.67
N LEU A 294 18.47 10.09 5.25
CA LEU A 294 19.39 9.40 6.16
C LEU A 294 20.14 10.38 7.06
N LYS A 295 20.64 11.49 6.50
CA LYS A 295 21.30 12.55 7.28
C LYS A 295 20.37 13.16 8.33
N ALA A 296 19.11 13.41 7.97
CA ALA A 296 18.12 13.94 8.91
C ALA A 296 17.75 12.91 9.99
N LEU A 297 17.60 11.63 9.64
CA LEU A 297 17.32 10.54 10.59
C LEU A 297 18.47 10.34 11.59
N ARG A 298 19.73 10.47 11.17
CA ARG A 298 20.89 10.46 12.08
C ARG A 298 20.89 11.59 13.10
N ALA A 299 20.27 12.73 12.78
CA ALA A 299 20.12 13.88 13.68
C ALA A 299 18.74 13.93 14.36
N SER A 300 17.89 12.91 14.15
CA SER A 300 16.54 12.85 14.68
C SER A 300 16.55 12.75 16.20
N SER A 301 15.59 13.43 16.84
CA SER A 301 15.31 13.24 18.27
C SER A 301 14.13 12.28 18.49
N VAL A 302 13.48 11.82 17.41
CA VAL A 302 12.28 10.98 17.46
C VAL A 302 12.63 9.63 18.08
N ARG A 303 11.94 9.30 19.16
CA ARG A 303 12.06 8.00 19.84
C ARG A 303 10.71 7.35 20.13
N GLU A 304 9.62 8.08 19.93
CA GLU A 304 8.27 7.56 20.08
C GLU A 304 7.36 7.94 18.91
N VAL A 305 6.67 6.93 18.37
CA VAL A 305 5.64 7.12 17.35
C VAL A 305 4.31 6.63 17.89
N VAL A 306 3.28 7.48 17.86
CA VAL A 306 1.91 7.12 18.29
C VAL A 306 1.07 6.89 17.04
N LEU A 307 0.64 5.65 16.82
CA LEU A 307 -0.28 5.26 15.75
C LEU A 307 -1.71 5.41 16.24
N LEU A 308 -2.43 6.39 15.69
CA LEU A 308 -3.79 6.75 16.12
C LEU A 308 -4.83 6.11 15.20
N GLY A 309 -5.49 5.07 15.68
CA GLY A 309 -6.61 4.40 15.04
C GLY A 309 -7.95 5.00 15.48
N ARG A 310 -8.78 5.40 14.52
CA ARG A 310 -10.15 5.88 14.80
C ARG A 310 -11.12 4.78 15.26
N ARG A 311 -10.83 3.53 14.90
CA ARG A 311 -11.61 2.33 15.22
C ARG A 311 -10.80 1.41 16.14
N GLY A 312 -11.34 0.23 16.44
CA GLY A 312 -10.69 -0.77 17.29
C GLY A 312 -9.54 -1.51 16.60
N PRO A 313 -8.88 -2.42 17.32
CA PRO A 313 -7.81 -3.26 16.77
C PRO A 313 -8.30 -4.20 15.65
N ASP A 314 -9.51 -4.74 15.76
CA ASP A 314 -10.13 -5.64 14.75
C ASP A 314 -10.35 -4.95 13.39
N ASP A 315 -10.46 -3.62 13.43
CA ASP A 315 -10.73 -2.74 12.29
C ASP A 315 -9.45 -2.21 11.62
N ALA A 316 -8.28 -2.69 12.05
CA ALA A 316 -7.01 -2.21 11.54
C ALA A 316 -6.79 -2.55 10.07
N ALA A 317 -6.20 -1.59 9.34
CA ALA A 317 -5.94 -1.70 7.92
C ALA A 317 -4.52 -2.19 7.59
N TYR A 318 -3.65 -2.30 8.60
CA TYR A 318 -2.36 -2.96 8.41
C TYR A 318 -2.59 -4.44 8.18
N THR A 319 -1.66 -5.09 7.50
CA THR A 319 -1.69 -6.54 7.36
C THR A 319 -0.98 -7.19 8.55
N THR A 320 -1.44 -8.39 8.92
CA THR A 320 -0.87 -9.22 9.98
C THR A 320 0.64 -9.44 9.78
N PRO A 321 1.13 -9.74 8.56
CA PRO A 321 2.56 -9.85 8.31
C PRO A 321 3.38 -8.60 8.68
N GLU A 322 2.89 -7.41 8.33
CA GLU A 322 3.61 -6.17 8.64
C GLU A 322 3.61 -5.83 10.13
N LEU A 323 2.52 -6.14 10.84
CA LEU A 323 2.48 -5.97 12.28
C LEU A 323 3.40 -6.97 13.00
N LEU A 324 3.42 -8.23 12.56
CA LEU A 324 4.29 -9.27 13.13
C LEU A 324 5.77 -8.89 12.98
N ALA A 325 6.16 -8.39 11.81
CA ALA A 325 7.53 -7.96 11.55
C ALA A 325 8.01 -6.87 12.53
N LEU A 326 7.13 -5.95 12.94
CA LEU A 326 7.46 -4.91 13.92
C LEU A 326 7.84 -5.47 15.29
N LYS A 327 7.26 -6.61 15.70
CA LYS A 327 7.58 -7.26 16.99
C LYS A 327 9.02 -7.78 17.03
N HIS A 328 9.58 -8.08 15.86
CA HIS A 328 10.92 -8.64 15.71
C HIS A 328 12.01 -7.59 15.43
N VAL A 329 11.66 -6.29 15.41
CA VAL A 329 12.64 -5.21 15.22
C VAL A 329 13.48 -5.02 16.50
N PRO A 330 14.82 -5.20 16.45
CA PRO A 330 15.65 -5.13 17.65
C PRO A 330 15.55 -3.78 18.37
N GLY A 331 15.30 -3.78 19.68
CA GLY A 331 15.24 -2.56 20.49
C GLY A 331 14.08 -1.61 20.17
N LEU A 332 13.04 -2.10 19.46
CA LEU A 332 11.77 -1.43 19.28
C LEU A 332 10.74 -2.04 20.24
N HIS A 333 10.07 -1.20 21.02
CA HIS A 333 9.02 -1.63 21.95
C HIS A 333 7.65 -1.24 21.42
N LEU A 334 6.71 -2.20 21.42
CA LEU A 334 5.31 -1.93 21.15
C LEU A 334 4.56 -1.75 22.47
N LEU A 335 3.63 -0.80 22.51
CA LEU A 335 2.69 -0.58 23.61
C LEU A 335 1.29 -0.40 23.03
N VAL A 336 0.31 -1.13 23.54
CA VAL A 336 -1.11 -0.83 23.30
C VAL A 336 -1.60 0.09 24.42
N ASP A 337 -2.11 1.26 24.03
CA ASP A 337 -2.70 2.21 24.98
C ASP A 337 -4.08 1.72 25.45
N ASP A 338 -4.25 1.60 26.77
CA ASP A 338 -5.42 1.00 27.42
C ASP A 338 -6.50 2.00 27.86
N HIS A 339 -6.43 3.26 27.40
CA HIS A 339 -7.38 4.31 27.79
C HIS A 339 -8.87 3.99 27.52
N ASP A 340 -9.16 3.05 26.63
CA ASP A 340 -10.52 2.58 26.33
C ASP A 340 -10.62 1.06 26.59
N PRO A 341 -11.48 0.61 27.52
CA PRO A 341 -11.56 -0.80 27.88
C PRO A 341 -11.99 -1.72 26.73
N ARG A 342 -12.63 -1.17 25.68
CA ARG A 342 -13.00 -1.93 24.48
C ARG A 342 -11.78 -2.47 23.73
N ILE A 343 -10.63 -1.81 23.86
CA ILE A 343 -9.37 -2.23 23.23
C ILE A 343 -8.92 -3.58 23.81
N GLY A 344 -8.86 -3.67 25.13
CA GLY A 344 -8.50 -4.92 25.81
C GLY A 344 -9.49 -6.04 25.51
N ALA A 345 -10.79 -5.75 25.59
CA ALA A 345 -11.84 -6.72 25.30
C ALA A 345 -11.75 -7.30 23.87
N ALA A 346 -11.46 -6.46 22.87
CA ALA A 346 -11.30 -6.90 21.48
C ALA A 346 -10.08 -7.84 21.32
N ILE A 347 -8.92 -7.46 21.88
CA ILE A 347 -7.70 -8.27 21.83
C ILE A 347 -7.88 -9.61 22.59
N ASP A 348 -8.56 -9.59 23.72
CA ASP A 348 -8.80 -10.81 24.52
C ASP A 348 -9.78 -11.76 23.85
N ALA A 349 -10.81 -11.23 23.19
CA ALA A 349 -11.80 -12.01 22.46
C ALA A 349 -11.30 -12.55 21.11
N ALA A 350 -10.28 -11.91 20.53
CA ALA A 350 -9.74 -12.28 19.23
C ALA A 350 -9.30 -13.76 19.18
N ALA A 351 -9.65 -14.48 18.13
CA ALA A 351 -9.33 -15.90 17.99
C ALA A 351 -8.99 -16.27 16.54
N GLY A 352 -8.04 -17.19 16.39
CA GLY A 352 -7.55 -17.64 15.09
C GLY A 352 -6.47 -16.73 14.50
N THR A 353 -5.82 -17.21 13.44
CA THR A 353 -4.68 -16.57 12.77
C THR A 353 -5.08 -15.42 11.85
N ASN A 354 -6.36 -15.35 11.44
CA ASN A 354 -6.90 -14.29 10.58
C ASN A 354 -7.41 -13.07 11.35
N ASP A 355 -7.42 -13.11 12.69
CA ASP A 355 -7.83 -11.98 13.51
C ASP A 355 -6.62 -11.10 13.86
N LYS A 356 -6.59 -9.88 13.31
CA LYS A 356 -5.49 -8.92 13.50
C LYS A 356 -5.28 -8.53 14.95
N ALA A 357 -6.34 -8.54 15.75
CA ALA A 357 -6.22 -8.21 17.16
C ALA A 357 -5.53 -9.34 17.94
N ALA A 358 -5.56 -10.60 17.45
CA ALA A 358 -4.87 -11.70 18.09
C ALA A 358 -3.34 -11.51 18.11
N VAL A 359 -2.78 -10.83 17.10
CA VAL A 359 -1.34 -10.49 17.01
C VAL A 359 -0.88 -9.56 18.15
N LEU A 360 -1.81 -8.84 18.79
CA LEU A 360 -1.54 -7.89 19.87
C LEU A 360 -1.63 -8.51 21.26
N LYS A 361 -1.95 -9.81 21.39
CA LYS A 361 -2.16 -10.46 22.69
C LYS A 361 -0.93 -10.44 23.59
N ASP A 362 0.25 -10.59 23.00
CA ASP A 362 1.54 -10.59 23.68
C ASP A 362 2.19 -9.20 23.72
N VAL A 363 1.55 -8.18 23.14
CA VAL A 363 2.01 -6.80 23.23
C VAL A 363 1.59 -6.21 24.59
N PRO A 364 2.52 -5.59 25.35
CA PRO A 364 2.19 -4.94 26.61
C PRO A 364 1.07 -3.90 26.45
N ARG A 365 0.14 -3.89 27.40
CA ARG A 365 -0.95 -2.92 27.48
C ARG A 365 -0.72 -2.02 28.69
N GLY A 366 -0.96 -0.73 28.55
CA GLY A 366 -0.80 0.20 29.65
C GLY A 366 -1.14 1.64 29.30
N PRO A 367 -1.21 2.52 30.31
CA PRO A 367 -1.61 3.89 30.11
C PRO A 367 -0.57 4.66 29.31
N PHE A 368 -1.04 5.45 28.35
CA PHE A 368 -0.22 6.39 27.61
C PHE A 368 -0.63 7.84 27.90
N ASP A 369 0.34 8.66 28.30
CA ASP A 369 0.17 10.10 28.52
C ASP A 369 1.00 10.91 27.50
N ALA A 370 0.29 11.67 26.67
CA ALA A 370 0.90 12.51 25.64
C ALA A 370 1.58 13.77 26.18
N ASP A 371 1.32 14.16 27.42
CA ASP A 371 1.94 15.32 28.09
C ASP A 371 3.24 14.94 28.81
N VAL A 372 3.50 13.65 29.01
CA VAL A 372 4.75 13.14 29.60
C VAL A 372 5.80 12.93 28.50
N ALA A 373 7.06 13.28 28.78
CA ALA A 373 8.16 13.05 27.85
C ALA A 373 8.32 11.54 27.56
N PRO A 374 8.61 11.14 26.30
CA PRO A 374 8.81 9.72 26.00
C PRO A 374 9.98 9.14 26.80
N PRO A 375 9.85 7.90 27.31
CA PRO A 375 10.95 7.23 28.00
C PRO A 375 12.15 7.00 27.06
N PRO A 376 13.34 6.66 27.60
CA PRO A 376 14.45 6.21 26.78
C PRO A 376 14.11 4.95 25.98
N GLY A 377 14.77 4.78 24.83
CA GLY A 377 14.50 3.68 23.91
C GLY A 377 13.46 4.03 22.84
N ARG A 378 13.28 3.12 21.88
CA ARG A 378 12.38 3.33 20.74
C ARG A 378 11.04 2.67 21.01
N ARG A 379 9.94 3.40 20.81
CA ARG A 379 8.60 2.91 21.12
C ARG A 379 7.57 3.27 20.05
N ILE A 380 6.73 2.30 19.70
CA ILE A 380 5.48 2.54 18.98
C ILE A 380 4.30 2.36 19.95
N VAL A 381 3.44 3.36 20.02
CA VAL A 381 2.20 3.30 20.81
C VAL A 381 1.02 3.11 19.86
N LEU A 382 0.31 2.00 19.99
CA LEU A 382 -0.92 1.70 19.27
C LEU A 382 -2.11 2.24 20.08
N ARG A 383 -2.70 3.35 19.59
CA ARG A 383 -3.81 4.04 20.25
C ARG A 383 -5.08 3.95 19.40
N PHE A 384 -5.98 3.04 19.76
CA PHE A 384 -7.25 2.80 19.06
C PHE A 384 -8.39 3.70 19.58
N HIS A 385 -9.57 3.62 18.97
CA HIS A 385 -10.77 4.39 19.32
C HIS A 385 -10.56 5.90 19.53
N SER A 386 -9.56 6.48 18.85
CA SER A 386 -9.13 7.85 19.06
C SER A 386 -9.43 8.71 17.83
N SER A 387 -10.07 9.85 18.04
CA SER A 387 -10.34 10.78 16.94
C SER A 387 -9.09 11.61 16.59
N PRO A 388 -8.92 12.02 15.32
CA PRO A 388 -7.82 12.93 14.94
C PRO A 388 -7.83 14.25 15.72
N GLY A 389 -9.00 14.70 16.20
CA GLY A 389 -9.13 15.88 17.04
C GLY A 389 -8.40 15.78 18.39
N TRP A 390 -8.13 14.57 18.90
CA TRP A 390 -7.24 14.37 20.05
C TRP A 390 -5.82 14.84 19.73
N ALA A 391 -5.33 14.58 18.52
CA ALA A 391 -4.04 15.05 18.02
C ALA A 391 -4.04 16.57 17.69
N ALA A 392 -5.17 17.27 17.72
CA ALA A 392 -5.21 18.72 17.56
C ALA A 392 -5.12 19.47 18.90
N ARG A 393 -5.59 18.87 20.01
CA ARG A 393 -5.77 19.57 21.30
C ARG A 393 -4.48 19.91 22.03
N GLY A 394 -3.42 19.12 21.91
CA GLY A 394 -2.15 19.46 22.56
C GLY A 394 -1.28 20.41 21.74
N VAL A 395 -1.74 20.97 20.62
CA VAL A 395 -0.99 21.99 19.86
C VAL A 395 -1.07 23.36 20.57
N GLY A 396 -2.16 23.60 21.31
CA GLY A 396 -2.44 24.90 21.93
C GLY A 396 -1.64 25.22 23.19
N ARG A 397 -0.82 24.30 23.71
CA ARG A 397 -0.11 24.49 24.99
C ARG A 397 1.38 24.81 24.89
N SER A 398 2.04 24.59 23.74
CA SER A 398 3.48 24.84 23.57
C SER A 398 3.82 26.08 22.71
N GLY A 399 2.84 26.84 22.24
CA GLY A 399 3.04 27.98 21.36
C GLY A 399 3.35 29.30 22.06
N ARG A 400 4.59 29.52 22.53
CA ARG A 400 5.19 30.86 22.38
C ARG A 400 5.87 30.88 21.01
N SER A 401 5.17 31.45 20.04
CA SER A 401 5.73 31.80 18.73
C SER A 401 7.00 32.65 18.92
N PRO A 402 8.13 32.34 18.28
CA PRO A 402 9.13 33.34 18.01
C PRO A 402 8.54 34.24 16.92
N GLN A 403 7.88 35.33 17.33
CA GLN A 403 7.63 36.44 16.42
C GLN A 403 8.96 36.80 15.76
N ARG A 404 9.03 36.67 14.43
CA ARG A 404 10.04 37.34 13.62
C ARG A 404 9.98 38.82 13.99
N ARG A 405 10.94 39.30 14.78
CA ARG A 405 11.16 40.74 14.97
C ARG A 405 11.56 41.32 13.62
N PRO A 406 10.99 42.45 13.17
CA PRO A 406 11.57 43.22 12.08
C PRO A 406 12.93 43.71 12.54
N THR A 407 13.96 43.47 11.74
CA THR A 407 15.33 43.93 11.96
C THR A 407 15.37 45.47 12.04
N PRO A 408 15.80 46.09 13.16
CA PRO A 408 16.21 47.48 13.16
C PRO A 408 17.71 47.61 12.83
N PRO A 409 18.17 48.78 12.36
CA PRO A 409 19.54 48.96 11.88
C PRO A 409 20.57 48.95 13.02
N ARG A 410 21.81 48.60 12.65
CA ARG A 410 22.99 48.42 13.51
C ARG A 410 23.28 49.60 14.45
N SER A 411 23.68 49.29 15.69
CA SER A 411 24.69 50.02 16.46
C SER A 411 25.31 49.11 17.54
N GLU A 412 26.52 49.46 17.99
CA GLU A 412 27.52 48.62 18.65
C GLU A 412 27.37 48.43 20.18
N SER A 413 28.11 47.42 20.70
CA SER A 413 28.75 47.28 22.02
C SER A 413 28.03 46.55 23.20
N GLY A 414 28.77 45.61 23.84
CA GLY A 414 28.62 45.25 25.26
C GLY A 414 28.23 43.79 25.61
N PRO A 415 28.92 43.06 26.53
CA PRO A 415 28.86 41.60 26.63
C PRO A 415 27.98 41.01 27.75
N GLY A 416 27.55 39.75 27.56
CA GLY A 416 27.36 38.75 28.63
C GLY A 416 25.94 38.48 29.14
N ARG A 417 25.39 37.28 28.87
CA ARG A 417 25.09 36.23 29.88
C ARG A 417 24.31 35.05 29.30
N THR A 418 24.62 33.90 29.89
CA THR A 418 24.12 32.54 29.72
C THR A 418 22.68 32.31 30.16
N GLY A 419 22.02 31.30 29.57
CA GLY A 419 21.17 30.35 30.30
C GLY A 419 19.68 30.39 29.98
N GLY A 420 19.14 29.24 29.58
CA GLY A 420 17.70 29.00 29.50
C GLY A 420 17.32 27.79 28.64
N ALA A 421 17.53 26.58 29.16
CA ALA A 421 16.88 25.37 28.68
C ALA A 421 15.36 25.44 28.93
N GLY A 422 14.56 24.81 28.05
CA GLY A 422 13.15 24.53 28.32
C GLY A 422 12.22 24.81 27.15
N GLY A 423 12.00 23.80 26.31
CA GLY A 423 10.98 23.81 25.27
C GLY A 423 10.84 22.41 24.70
N HIS A 424 10.11 21.54 25.40
CA HIS A 424 9.79 20.19 24.93
C HIS A 424 8.89 20.30 23.69
N GLY A 425 9.50 20.18 22.52
CA GLY A 425 8.83 20.30 21.23
C GLY A 425 8.17 18.98 20.85
N LEU A 426 6.85 19.01 20.71
CA LEU A 426 6.08 17.96 20.05
C LEU A 426 5.95 18.34 18.56
N LEU A 427 6.60 17.61 17.66
CA LEU A 427 6.34 17.71 16.22
C LEU A 427 5.19 16.77 15.93
N ARG A 428 4.06 17.36 15.58
CA ARG A 428 2.86 16.63 15.22
C ARG A 428 2.91 16.38 13.73
N TRP A 429 2.87 15.11 13.36
CA TRP A 429 2.53 14.73 12.02
C TRP A 429 1.01 14.55 12.03
N SER A 430 0.34 14.96 10.96
CA SER A 430 -1.08 14.67 10.81
C SER A 430 -1.20 13.80 9.57
N TRP A 431 -1.70 12.58 9.77
CA TRP A 431 -1.93 11.66 8.67
C TRP A 431 -3.43 11.52 8.38
N THR A 432 -3.74 11.17 7.14
CA THR A 432 -5.06 10.67 6.75
C THR A 432 -4.81 9.40 5.97
N SER A 433 -5.12 8.31 6.65
CA SER A 433 -4.75 6.95 6.29
C SER A 433 -5.47 6.30 5.16
N THR A 434 -6.75 6.63 5.03
CA THR A 434 -7.67 5.59 4.56
C THR A 434 -8.07 5.70 3.10
N SER A 435 -7.40 6.52 2.28
CA SER A 435 -7.69 6.56 0.84
C SER A 435 -6.79 7.57 0.13
N TRP A 436 -5.97 7.09 -0.79
CA TRP A 436 -5.37 7.95 -1.80
C TRP A 436 -6.46 8.33 -2.80
N SER A 437 -6.42 9.54 -3.34
CA SER A 437 -7.34 9.95 -4.41
C SER A 437 -6.57 10.09 -5.73
N PRO A 438 -7.10 9.57 -6.84
CA PRO A 438 -6.67 9.95 -8.18
C PRO A 438 -6.61 11.47 -8.31
N ALA A 439 -5.54 11.98 -8.92
CA ALA A 439 -5.52 13.37 -9.34
C ALA A 439 -6.53 13.56 -10.49
N THR A 440 -7.24 14.68 -10.49
CA THR A 440 -8.20 14.99 -11.56
C THR A 440 -7.42 15.34 -12.82
N LEU A 441 -7.47 14.47 -13.83
CA LEU A 441 -7.08 14.86 -15.19
C LEU A 441 -8.15 15.83 -15.74
N PRO A 442 -7.78 16.95 -16.38
CA PRO A 442 -8.70 18.05 -16.74
C PRO A 442 -9.94 17.64 -17.55
N THR A 443 -9.92 16.47 -18.18
CA THR A 443 -10.89 16.02 -19.17
C THR A 443 -11.78 14.86 -18.69
N PHE A 444 -11.53 14.30 -17.50
CA PHE A 444 -12.27 13.13 -16.99
C PHE A 444 -13.23 13.47 -15.85
N SER A 445 -14.42 12.85 -15.87
CA SER A 445 -15.41 12.96 -14.79
C SER A 445 -15.05 12.04 -13.61
N THR A 446 -14.93 12.62 -12.41
CA THR A 446 -14.69 11.91 -11.14
C THR A 446 -15.99 11.65 -10.38
N ALA A 447 -16.16 10.46 -9.79
CA ALA A 447 -17.29 10.18 -8.90
C ALA A 447 -17.07 10.86 -7.53
N LYS A 448 -17.95 11.81 -7.16
CA LYS A 448 -17.86 12.63 -5.93
C LYS A 448 -17.73 11.85 -4.61
N ALA A 449 -18.15 10.59 -4.55
CA ALA A 449 -18.12 9.79 -3.32
C ALA A 449 -16.83 8.96 -3.12
N ALA A 450 -16.00 8.77 -4.15
CA ALA A 450 -14.82 7.90 -4.09
C ALA A 450 -13.56 8.49 -4.75
N SER A 451 -13.62 9.70 -5.31
CA SER A 451 -12.54 10.33 -6.10
C SER A 451 -11.98 9.46 -7.25
N ARG A 452 -12.67 8.38 -7.64
CA ARG A 452 -12.29 7.50 -8.76
C ARG A 452 -12.83 8.07 -10.07
N VAL A 453 -12.09 7.91 -11.18
CA VAL A 453 -12.64 8.13 -12.54
C VAL A 453 -13.84 7.21 -12.71
N ARG A 454 -14.98 7.74 -13.17
CA ARG A 454 -16.24 6.98 -13.21
C ARG A 454 -16.18 5.89 -14.29
N GLN A 455 -16.43 4.63 -13.93
CA GLN A 455 -16.32 3.47 -14.84
C GLN A 455 -17.64 2.68 -15.00
N ARG A 456 -17.83 2.06 -16.17
CA ARG A 456 -18.71 0.90 -16.40
C ARG A 456 -17.86 -0.22 -17.00
N ARG A 457 -17.68 -1.36 -16.30
CA ARG A 457 -16.89 -2.52 -16.80
C ARG A 457 -15.59 -2.07 -17.50
N SER A 458 -14.67 -1.46 -16.74
CA SER A 458 -13.38 -0.89 -17.19
C SER A 458 -13.40 0.21 -18.28
N THR A 459 -14.56 0.71 -18.70
CA THR A 459 -14.69 1.87 -19.61
C THR A 459 -15.05 3.15 -18.85
N ALA A 460 -14.36 4.27 -19.14
CA ALA A 460 -14.69 5.57 -18.52
C ALA A 460 -16.07 6.07 -19.01
N THR A 461 -16.96 6.47 -18.10
CA THR A 461 -18.33 6.88 -18.51
C THR A 461 -18.32 8.28 -19.13
N GLY A 462 -18.78 8.40 -20.38
CA GLY A 462 -18.99 9.69 -21.06
C GLY A 462 -18.46 9.78 -22.49
N GLN A 463 -17.71 8.77 -22.97
CA GLN A 463 -17.27 8.70 -24.36
C GLN A 463 -17.97 7.55 -25.12
N PRO A 464 -18.43 7.77 -26.37
CA PRO A 464 -18.86 6.69 -27.25
C PRO A 464 -17.66 5.77 -27.56
N TRP A 465 -17.93 4.51 -27.90
CA TRP A 465 -16.93 3.47 -28.14
C TRP A 465 -15.77 3.94 -29.04
N ARG A 466 -14.69 4.43 -28.41
CA ARG A 466 -13.30 4.56 -28.81
C ARG A 466 -12.57 5.21 -27.60
N SER A 467 -11.43 4.65 -27.21
CA SER A 467 -10.29 5.35 -26.59
C SER A 467 -10.17 5.72 -25.09
N ALA A 468 -10.90 5.13 -24.12
CA ALA A 468 -10.44 5.23 -22.71
C ALA A 468 -10.73 4.00 -21.84
N VAL A 469 -9.68 3.29 -21.45
CA VAL A 469 -9.69 2.25 -20.41
C VAL A 469 -8.90 2.78 -19.21
N THR A 470 -9.49 2.75 -18.02
CA THR A 470 -8.78 3.12 -16.78
C THR A 470 -8.66 1.86 -15.96
N VAL A 471 -7.43 1.42 -15.68
CA VAL A 471 -7.21 0.26 -14.81
C VAL A 471 -7.20 0.78 -13.37
N PRO A 472 -8.13 0.34 -12.50
CA PRO A 472 -8.08 0.72 -11.09
C PRO A 472 -6.77 0.26 -10.46
N ALA A 473 -6.30 0.97 -9.44
CA ALA A 473 -5.13 0.59 -8.64
C ALA A 473 -5.27 -0.77 -7.91
N SER A 474 -6.35 -1.51 -8.13
CA SER A 474 -6.70 -2.76 -7.45
C SER A 474 -6.02 -4.01 -8.01
N THR A 475 -4.93 -3.89 -8.78
CA THR A 475 -4.02 -5.02 -9.06
C THR A 475 -2.87 -5.13 -8.05
N VAL A 476 -2.95 -4.36 -6.96
CA VAL A 476 -2.29 -4.60 -5.67
C VAL A 476 -3.42 -4.56 -4.62
N PRO A 477 -3.50 -5.46 -3.61
CA PRO A 477 -4.68 -5.58 -2.77
C PRO A 477 -4.96 -4.29 -1.99
N GLU A 478 -5.98 -3.53 -2.39
CA GLU A 478 -6.63 -2.53 -1.55
C GLU A 478 -7.72 -3.26 -0.74
N THR A 479 -7.39 -3.68 0.47
CA THR A 479 -8.35 -4.33 1.38
C THR A 479 -9.39 -3.33 1.91
N SER A 480 -10.65 -3.69 1.75
CA SER A 480 -11.86 -3.23 2.47
C SER A 480 -12.47 -1.85 2.13
N ALA A 481 -13.61 -1.89 1.43
CA ALA A 481 -14.68 -0.91 1.58
C ALA A 481 -15.95 -1.68 1.98
N GLY A 482 -16.51 -1.29 3.13
CA GLY A 482 -17.58 -1.99 3.83
C GLY A 482 -18.93 -2.01 3.11
N GLU A 483 -19.75 -2.94 3.61
CA GLU A 483 -21.13 -3.21 3.23
C GLU A 483 -21.97 -1.94 3.09
N CYS A 484 -22.68 -1.83 1.96
CA CYS A 484 -23.92 -1.07 1.89
C CYS A 484 -24.98 -1.99 1.30
N SER A 485 -25.84 -2.51 2.19
CA SER A 485 -27.05 -3.24 1.83
C SER A 485 -27.88 -2.43 0.83
N THR A 486 -28.10 -2.98 -0.37
CA THR A 486 -29.20 -2.55 -1.24
C THR A 486 -30.12 -3.74 -1.50
N ARG A 487 -31.32 -3.65 -0.94
CA ARG A 487 -32.47 -4.53 -1.17
C ARG A 487 -32.68 -4.76 -2.67
N LYS A 488 -32.91 -6.01 -3.05
CA LYS A 488 -33.43 -6.41 -4.37
C LYS A 488 -34.77 -5.70 -4.61
N LEU A 489 -34.88 -4.96 -5.72
CA LEU A 489 -36.15 -4.63 -6.35
C LEU A 489 -36.23 -5.41 -7.68
N PRO A 490 -37.36 -6.08 -7.97
CA PRO A 490 -37.49 -6.91 -9.16
C PRO A 490 -37.67 -6.06 -10.42
N VAL A 491 -37.00 -6.46 -11.50
CA VAL A 491 -37.18 -5.87 -12.83
C VAL A 491 -38.41 -6.50 -13.48
N HIS A 492 -39.46 -5.70 -13.67
CA HIS A 492 -40.54 -6.03 -14.59
C HIS A 492 -40.06 -5.86 -16.04
N ALA A 493 -40.13 -6.94 -16.82
CA ALA A 493 -39.96 -6.92 -18.26
C ALA A 493 -41.18 -6.29 -18.93
N ALA A 494 -40.97 -5.25 -19.73
CA ALA A 494 -41.94 -4.75 -20.69
C ALA A 494 -41.27 -4.66 -22.06
N GLY A 495 -41.47 -5.70 -22.87
CA GLY A 495 -41.19 -5.66 -24.29
C GLY A 495 -42.33 -4.98 -25.05
N ARG A 496 -41.98 -4.27 -26.13
CA ARG A 496 -42.81 -4.00 -27.31
C ARG A 496 -41.89 -3.46 -28.41
N GLY A 497 -41.48 -4.35 -29.31
CA GLY A 497 -41.00 -3.97 -30.64
C GLY A 497 -42.17 -4.11 -31.65
N PRO A 498 -42.28 -3.24 -32.66
CA PRO A 498 -43.28 -3.40 -33.71
C PRO A 498 -42.82 -4.39 -34.79
N SER A 499 -43.80 -5.07 -35.36
CA SER A 499 -43.71 -6.17 -36.31
C SER A 499 -43.68 -5.73 -37.78
N LEU A 500 -42.76 -6.35 -38.55
CA LEU A 500 -42.93 -6.95 -39.90
C LEU A 500 -43.17 -6.01 -41.11
N PRO A 501 -42.92 -6.44 -42.37
CA PRO A 501 -42.83 -7.81 -42.93
C PRO A 501 -41.44 -8.43 -43.05
#